data_AF-A0A371PY67-F1
#
_entry.id   AF-A0A371PY67-F1
#
_cell.length_a   1.000
_cell.length_b   1.000
_cell.length_c   1.000
_cell.angle_alpha   90.00
_cell.angle_beta   90.00
_cell.angle_gamma   90.00
#
_symmetry.space_group_name_H-M   'P 1'
#
loop_
_entity.id
_entity.type
_entity.pdbx_description
1 polymer ?
#
loop_
_entity_poly.entity_id
_entity_poly.type
_entity_poly.pdbx_seq_one_letter_code
_entity_poly.pdbx_strand_id
1 'polypeptide(L)'
;LRTDAAAALAGASAARGAAAVAETFAGRAKAAQPALIDGFAGLVWAPDGKPRVVFGFTIRHGKVVAIELLADPGRIERLDLELLDG
;
A
#
# COMPACT_ATOMS: atom_id res chain seq x y z
N LEU A 1 -0.08 7.86 7.19
CA LEU A 1 -0.19 7.53 5.76
C LEU A 1 0.62 8.52 4.95
N ARG A 2 1.50 8.03 4.10
CA ARG A 2 2.24 8.80 3.10
C ARG A 2 1.83 8.31 1.71
N THR A 3 1.88 9.21 0.74
CA THR A 3 1.54 8.91 -0.66
C THR A 3 2.68 9.40 -1.54
N ASP A 4 2.95 8.70 -2.62
CA ASP A 4 3.79 9.24 -3.70
C ASP A 4 2.98 10.21 -4.59
N ALA A 5 3.67 10.89 -5.51
CA ALA A 5 3.03 11.88 -6.37
C ALA A 5 1.94 11.25 -7.27
N ALA A 6 2.19 10.05 -7.79
CA ALA A 6 1.23 9.34 -8.63
C ALA A 6 -0.03 8.95 -7.84
N ALA A 7 0.13 8.46 -6.61
CA ALA A 7 -0.98 8.12 -5.73
C ALA A 7 -1.78 9.38 -5.35
N ALA A 8 -1.09 10.50 -5.10
CA ALA A 8 -1.74 11.78 -4.84
C ALA A 8 -2.57 12.27 -6.03
N LEU A 9 -2.03 12.19 -7.25
CA LEU A 9 -2.75 12.51 -8.48
C LEU A 9 -3.95 11.58 -8.73
N ALA A 10 -3.86 10.32 -8.29
CA ALA A 10 -4.96 9.35 -8.33
C ALA A 10 -6.00 9.54 -7.19
N GLY A 11 -5.90 10.60 -6.39
CA GLY A 11 -6.86 10.95 -5.35
C GLY A 11 -6.56 10.38 -3.96
N ALA A 12 -5.37 9.80 -3.73
CA ALA A 12 -4.95 9.41 -2.39
C ALA A 12 -4.42 10.61 -1.61
N SER A 13 -4.98 10.86 -0.43
CA SER A 13 -4.51 11.93 0.45
C SER A 13 -3.60 11.38 1.54
N ALA A 14 -2.49 12.06 1.81
CA ALA A 14 -1.71 11.78 3.01
C ALA A 14 -2.55 12.05 4.28
N ALA A 15 -2.32 11.26 5.32
CA ALA A 15 -3.06 11.38 6.58
C ALA A 15 -2.15 11.11 7.78
N ARG A 16 -2.46 11.73 8.93
CA ARG A 16 -1.74 11.56 10.20
C ARG A 16 -2.69 11.15 11.32
N GLY A 17 -2.22 10.29 12.20
CA GLY A 17 -3.02 9.72 13.29
C GLY A 17 -3.80 8.46 12.86
N ALA A 18 -3.98 7.53 13.81
CA ALA A 18 -4.54 6.21 13.52
C ALA A 18 -5.96 6.26 12.93
N ALA A 19 -6.83 7.12 13.48
CA ALA A 19 -8.21 7.26 13.01
C ALA A 19 -8.29 7.73 11.55
N ALA A 20 -7.63 8.84 11.21
CA ALA A 20 -7.63 9.38 9.85
C ALA A 20 -6.96 8.43 8.84
N VAL A 21 -5.94 7.68 9.26
CA VAL A 21 -5.37 6.61 8.43
C VAL A 21 -6.43 5.52 8.22
N ALA A 22 -7.07 5.00 9.27
CA ALA A 22 -8.08 3.95 9.15
C ALA A 22 -9.25 4.32 8.24
N GLU A 23 -9.73 5.57 8.29
CA GLU A 23 -10.78 6.07 7.39
C GLU A 23 -10.40 6.01 5.91
N THR A 24 -9.10 6.15 5.59
CA THR A 24 -8.63 6.02 4.20
C THR A 24 -8.78 4.58 3.69
N PHE A 25 -8.64 3.59 4.57
CA PHE A 25 -8.73 2.17 4.23
C PHE A 25 -10.15 1.61 4.34
N ALA A 26 -10.98 2.22 5.18
CA ALA A 26 -12.38 1.85 5.38
C ALA A 26 -13.16 1.90 4.04
N GLY A 27 -13.35 0.72 3.46
CA GLY A 27 -14.09 0.54 2.21
C GLY A 27 -13.30 0.71 0.92
N ARG A 28 -12.15 1.41 0.92
CA ARG A 28 -11.36 1.69 -0.29
C ARG A 28 -10.29 0.65 -0.61
N ALA A 29 -9.85 -0.13 0.38
CA ALA A 29 -8.82 -1.15 0.21
C ALA A 29 -9.37 -2.59 0.02
N LYS A 30 -10.67 -2.75 -0.25
CA LYS A 30 -11.34 -4.07 -0.26
C LYS A 30 -10.76 -5.06 -1.29
N ALA A 31 -10.18 -4.56 -2.39
CA ALA A 31 -9.60 -5.38 -3.44
C ALA A 31 -8.09 -5.57 -3.29
N ALA A 32 -7.46 -5.03 -2.23
CA ALA A 32 -6.04 -5.21 -2.00
C ALA A 32 -5.77 -6.63 -1.46
N GLN A 33 -4.80 -7.30 -2.06
CA GLN A 33 -4.38 -8.65 -1.73
C GLN A 33 -3.17 -8.60 -0.81
N PRO A 34 -3.05 -9.51 0.18
CA PRO A 34 -1.82 -9.69 0.94
C PRO A 34 -0.64 -10.01 0.04
N ALA A 35 0.52 -9.45 0.35
CA ALA A 35 1.73 -9.64 -0.42
C ALA A 35 2.99 -9.50 0.45
N LEU A 36 4.10 -10.04 -0.04
CA LEU A 36 5.43 -9.62 0.39
C LEU A 36 5.95 -8.55 -0.57
N ILE A 37 6.48 -7.47 0.01
CA ILE A 37 7.13 -6.36 -0.68
C ILE A 37 8.56 -6.33 -0.18
N ASP A 38 9.52 -6.68 -1.02
CA ASP A 38 10.93 -6.84 -0.66
C ASP A 38 11.10 -7.77 0.58
N GLY A 39 10.28 -8.82 0.67
CA GLY A 39 10.26 -9.77 1.80
C GLY A 39 9.53 -9.27 3.05
N PHE A 40 8.97 -8.05 3.06
CA PHE A 40 8.19 -7.50 4.18
C PHE A 40 6.69 -7.56 3.91
N ALA A 41 5.89 -7.77 4.95
CA ALA A 41 4.44 -7.82 4.83
C ALA A 41 3.85 -6.49 4.33
N GLY A 42 2.96 -6.57 3.34
CA GLY A 42 2.20 -5.45 2.82
C GLY A 42 0.94 -5.89 2.08
N LEU A 43 0.36 -4.97 1.31
CA LEU A 43 -0.74 -5.28 0.41
C LEU A 43 -0.44 -4.76 -1.00
N VAL A 44 -1.02 -5.40 -2.00
CA VAL A 44 -0.97 -4.98 -3.39
C VAL A 44 -2.38 -4.99 -3.97
N TRP A 45 -2.75 -3.91 -4.66
CA TRP A 45 -3.93 -3.93 -5.54
C TRP A 45 -3.46 -4.20 -6.96
N ALA A 46 -3.77 -5.39 -7.46
CA ALA A 46 -3.35 -5.88 -8.76
C ALA A 46 -4.54 -6.32 -9.64
N PRO A 47 -5.36 -5.39 -10.15
CA PRO A 47 -6.41 -5.77 -11.11
C PRO A 47 -5.79 -6.45 -12.34
N ASP A 48 -6.41 -7.54 -12.79
CA ASP A 48 -5.91 -8.40 -13.88
C ASP A 48 -4.50 -8.97 -13.64
N GLY A 49 -4.10 -9.13 -12.37
CA GLY A 49 -2.79 -9.64 -11.98
C GLY A 49 -1.66 -8.62 -12.15
N LYS A 50 -1.96 -7.35 -12.45
CA LYS A 50 -0.95 -6.31 -12.67
C LYS A 50 -0.92 -5.34 -11.48
N PRO A 51 0.17 -5.30 -10.70
CA PRO A 51 0.31 -4.36 -9.59
C PRO A 51 0.10 -2.91 -10.05
N ARG A 52 -0.89 -2.23 -9.46
CA ARG A 52 -1.15 -0.80 -9.73
C ARG A 52 -0.95 0.07 -8.50
N VAL A 53 -1.21 -0.48 -7.32
CA VAL A 53 -0.98 0.22 -6.05
C VAL A 53 -0.34 -0.74 -5.05
N VAL A 54 0.72 -0.28 -4.40
CA VAL A 54 1.42 -1.01 -3.34
C VAL A 54 1.20 -0.27 -2.02
N PHE A 55 0.89 -1.04 -0.98
CA PHE A 55 0.67 -0.57 0.39
C PHE A 55 1.79 -1.10 1.27
N GLY A 56 2.88 -0.34 1.37
CA GLY A 56 4.03 -0.68 2.20
C GLY A 56 3.77 -0.38 3.68
N PHE A 57 4.16 -1.30 4.56
CA PHE A 57 4.02 -1.12 6.01
C PHE A 57 5.37 -0.89 6.67
N THR A 58 5.47 0.17 7.48
CA THR A 58 6.56 0.31 8.44
C THR A 58 6.11 -0.28 9.77
N ILE A 59 6.77 -1.35 10.21
CA ILE A 59 6.47 -2.02 11.48
C ILE A 59 7.55 -1.69 12.52
N ARG A 60 7.10 -1.36 13.74
CA ARG A 60 7.96 -1.19 14.92
C ARG A 60 7.26 -1.79 16.13
N HIS A 61 7.99 -2.59 16.92
CA HIS A 61 7.46 -3.25 18.13
C HIS A 61 6.14 -4.00 17.87
N GLY A 62 6.04 -4.72 16.75
CA GLY A 62 4.85 -5.47 16.37
C GLY A 62 3.64 -4.63 15.95
N LYS A 63 3.79 -3.31 15.72
CA LYS A 63 2.72 -2.42 15.29
C LYS A 63 3.07 -1.71 13.98
N VAL A 64 2.06 -1.52 13.12
CA VAL A 64 2.17 -0.66 11.94
C VAL A 64 2.21 0.80 12.38
N VAL A 65 3.34 1.46 12.19
CA VAL A 65 3.54 2.87 12.57
C VAL A 65 3.44 3.83 11.39
N ALA A 66 3.56 3.31 10.17
CA ALA A 66 3.31 4.06 8.94
C ALA A 66 2.83 3.12 7.83
N ILE A 67 2.10 3.72 6.89
CA ILE A 67 1.69 3.08 5.63
C ILE A 67 2.11 4.01 4.50
N GLU A 68 2.68 3.45 3.45
CA GLU A 68 3.08 4.11 2.21
C GLU A 68 2.21 3.59 1.07
N LEU A 69 1.48 4.50 0.41
CA LEU A 69 0.76 4.22 -0.83
C LEU A 69 1.63 4.62 -2.01
N LEU A 70 2.01 3.63 -2.82
CA LEU A 70 2.77 3.83 -4.04
C LEU A 70 1.91 3.50 -5.24
N ALA A 71 1.82 4.43 -6.19
CA ALA A 71 1.13 4.21 -7.46
C ALA A 71 2.00 4.58 -8.68
N ASP A 72 3.24 5.04 -8.45
CA ASP A 72 4.20 5.31 -9.52
C ASP A 72 4.68 3.98 -10.14
N PRO A 73 4.41 3.71 -11.43
CA PRO A 73 4.77 2.44 -12.06
C PRO A 73 6.27 2.16 -12.02
N GLY A 74 7.10 3.19 -12.25
CA GLY A 74 8.55 3.04 -12.23
C GLY A 74 9.08 2.74 -10.82
N ARG A 75 8.40 3.17 -9.76
CA ARG A 75 8.71 2.74 -8.38
C ARG A 75 8.27 1.31 -8.12
N ILE A 76 7.08 0.93 -8.57
CA ILE A 76 6.51 -0.40 -8.37
C ILE A 76 7.36 -1.47 -9.08
N GLU A 77 7.82 -1.20 -10.29
CA GLU A 77 8.68 -2.11 -11.08
C GLU A 77 10.02 -2.43 -10.42
N ARG A 78 10.46 -1.62 -9.44
CA ARG A 78 11.72 -1.84 -8.71
C ARG A 78 11.54 -2.65 -7.42
N LEU A 79 10.31 -2.96 -7.04
CA LEU A 79 10.01 -3.75 -5.85
C LEU A 79 9.97 -5.23 -6.23
N ASP A 80 10.47 -6.07 -5.33
CA ASP A 80 10.18 -7.49 -5.39
C ASP A 80 8.80 -7.74 -4.77
N LEU A 81 7.85 -8.19 -5.59
CA LEU A 81 6.44 -8.35 -5.20
C LEU A 81 6.02 -9.82 -5.32
N GLU A 82 5.65 -10.41 -4.20
CA GLU A 82 5.08 -11.74 -4.12
C GLU A 82 3.65 -11.64 -3.61
N LEU A 83 2.66 -11.92 -4.47
CA LEU A 83 1.26 -12.00 -4.04
C LEU A 83 1.08 -13.28 -3.23
N LEU A 84 0.46 -13.15 -2.05
CA LEU A 84 0.15 -14.28 -1.21
C LEU A 84 -1.25 -14.78 -1.54
N ASP A 85 -1.34 -16.03 -1.96
CA ASP A 85 -2.62 -16.72 -2.09
C ASP A 85 -3.22 -16.95 -0.70
N GLY A 86 -4.50 -16.62 -0.55
CA GLY A 86 -5.26 -16.78 0.70
C GLY A 86 -5.95 -18.14 0.82
#